data_AF-A0A2D9HTD4-F1
#
_entry.id   AF-A0A2D9HTD4-F1
#
_cell.length_a   1.000
_cell.length_b   1.000
_cell.length_c   1.000
_cell.angle_alpha   90.00
_cell.angle_beta   90.00
_cell.angle_gamma   90.00
#
_symmetry.space_group_name_H-M   'P 1'
#
loop_
_entity.id
_entity.type
_entity.pdbx_description
1 polymer ?
#
loop_
_entity_poly.entity_id
_entity_poly.type
_entity_poly.pdbx_seq_one_letter_code
_entity_poly.pdbx_strand_id
1 'polypeptide(L)'
;MQRITRDQSLTYELSGLKKPLISVQQGESFQLETWDAGSGLVTSSDDYVKIRSSKEWQSDPVKGNPVAGPVFVEGAEKGDLLEITIESIEPVEYGWTMFAHDIGPLGDSIKWKDL
;
A
#
# COMPACT_ATOMS: atom_id res chain seq x y z
N MET A 1 -13.11 18.62 -3.82
CA MET A 1 -12.23 17.51 -4.20
C MET A 1 -12.53 16.34 -3.27
N GLN A 2 -12.89 15.19 -3.82
CA GLN A 2 -13.13 13.98 -3.01
C GLN A 2 -11.81 13.44 -2.47
N ARG A 3 -11.86 12.80 -1.30
CA ARG A 3 -10.67 12.31 -0.59
C ARG A 3 -10.96 10.97 0.07
N ILE A 4 -10.07 10.00 -0.14
CA ILE A 4 -9.98 8.79 0.68
C ILE A 4 -8.94 9.06 1.76
N THR A 5 -9.34 8.96 3.03
CA THR A 5 -8.45 9.20 4.16
C THR A 5 -7.65 7.96 4.54
N ARG A 6 -6.55 8.15 5.27
CA ARG A 6 -5.60 7.09 5.59
C ARG A 6 -6.23 5.96 6.41
N ASP A 7 -7.19 6.26 7.29
CA ASP A 7 -7.95 5.27 8.07
C ASP A 7 -8.86 4.37 7.21
N GLN A 8 -9.22 4.82 6.00
CA GLN A 8 -9.98 4.05 5.02
C GLN A 8 -9.09 3.20 4.10
N SER A 9 -7.77 3.43 4.13
CA SER A 9 -6.80 2.92 3.14
C SER A 9 -6.05 1.68 3.62
N LEU A 10 -6.80 0.68 4.08
CA LEU A 10 -6.29 -0.60 4.62
C LEU A 10 -6.94 -1.81 3.93
N THR A 11 -7.28 -1.69 2.64
CA THR A 11 -7.65 -2.87 1.85
C THR A 11 -6.37 -3.53 1.30
N TYR A 12 -6.30 -4.85 1.39
CA TYR A 12 -5.15 -5.66 0.98
C TYR A 12 -5.46 -6.52 -0.25
N GLU A 13 -6.56 -6.22 -0.92
CA GLU A 13 -7.11 -7.02 -2.01
C GLU A 13 -7.62 -6.10 -3.11
N LEU A 14 -7.21 -6.39 -4.35
CA LEU A 14 -7.79 -5.80 -5.55
C LEU A 14 -8.92 -6.69 -6.03
N SER A 15 -10.16 -6.31 -5.73
CA SER A 15 -11.34 -7.12 -6.02
C SER A 15 -12.50 -6.27 -6.52
N GLY A 16 -13.07 -6.67 -7.66
CA GLY A 16 -14.25 -6.03 -8.24
C GLY A 16 -15.53 -6.24 -7.42
N LEU A 17 -15.49 -7.04 -6.35
CA LEU A 17 -16.60 -7.22 -5.42
C LEU A 17 -16.63 -6.16 -4.31
N LYS A 18 -15.54 -5.40 -4.14
CA LYS A 18 -15.45 -4.34 -3.14
C LYS A 18 -16.32 -3.16 -3.55
N LYS A 19 -17.10 -2.63 -2.61
CA LYS A 19 -17.82 -1.37 -2.83
C LYS A 19 -16.80 -0.23 -2.95
N PRO A 20 -17.00 0.72 -3.87
CA PRO A 20 -16.13 1.87 -3.96
C PRO A 20 -16.24 2.75 -2.71
N LEU A 21 -15.11 3.34 -2.31
CA LEU A 21 -15.07 4.32 -1.22
C LEU A 21 -15.54 5.71 -1.70
N ILE A 22 -15.23 6.05 -2.95
CA ILE A 22 -15.70 7.26 -3.65
C ILE A 22 -16.03 6.95 -5.11
N SER A 23 -16.87 7.77 -5.73
CA SER A 23 -17.18 7.75 -7.16
C SER A 23 -16.86 9.11 -7.76
N VAL A 24 -16.07 9.14 -8.82
CA VAL A 24 -15.57 10.37 -9.47
C VAL A 24 -15.99 10.43 -10.94
N GLN A 25 -16.16 11.64 -11.46
CA GLN A 25 -16.37 11.85 -12.89
C GLN A 25 -15.05 11.77 -13.68
N GLN A 26 -15.13 11.53 -14.98
CA GLN A 26 -13.96 11.64 -15.86
C GLN A 26 -13.37 13.05 -15.80
N GLY A 27 -12.05 13.14 -15.60
CA GLY A 27 -11.33 14.41 -15.46
C GLY A 27 -11.45 15.08 -14.08
N GLU A 28 -12.18 14.49 -13.12
CA GLU A 28 -12.26 15.01 -11.75
C GLU A 28 -10.98 14.68 -10.96
N SER A 29 -10.30 15.69 -10.43
CA SER A 29 -9.19 15.49 -9.49
C SER A 29 -9.73 15.00 -8.13
N PHE A 30 -9.02 14.04 -7.53
CA PHE A 30 -9.30 13.49 -6.20
C PHE A 30 -7.99 13.22 -5.45
N GLN A 31 -8.09 13.02 -4.13
CA GLN A 31 -6.94 12.77 -3.27
C GLN A 31 -7.02 11.41 -2.60
N LEU A 32 -5.87 10.73 -2.52
CA LEU A 32 -5.69 9.49 -1.78
C LEU A 32 -4.64 9.69 -0.69
N GLU A 33 -4.99 9.37 0.55
CA GLU A 33 -4.00 9.20 1.61
C GLU A 33 -3.65 7.72 1.76
N THR A 34 -2.38 7.37 1.66
CA THR A 34 -1.92 5.98 1.74
C THR A 34 -1.20 5.70 3.06
N TRP A 35 -1.18 4.42 3.43
CA TRP A 35 -0.15 3.87 4.31
C TRP A 35 1.05 3.41 3.49
N ASP A 36 2.20 3.27 4.15
CA ASP A 36 3.34 2.57 3.56
C ASP A 36 3.08 1.05 3.43
N ALA A 37 4.00 0.33 2.79
CA ALA A 37 3.90 -1.11 2.58
C ALA A 37 3.77 -1.95 3.88
N GLY A 38 4.21 -1.39 5.01
CA GLY A 38 4.15 -1.99 6.33
C GLY A 38 2.97 -1.51 7.16
N SER A 39 1.97 -0.87 6.54
CA SER A 39 0.76 -0.35 7.20
C SER A 39 1.06 0.63 8.34
N GLY A 40 2.17 1.39 8.24
CA GLY A 40 2.59 2.35 9.25
C GLY A 40 3.17 1.74 10.52
N LEU A 41 3.50 0.44 10.52
CA LEU A 41 4.10 -0.24 11.68
C LEU A 41 5.55 0.17 11.94
N VAL A 42 6.23 0.73 10.94
CA VAL A 42 7.64 1.15 11.04
C VAL A 42 7.71 2.65 11.17
N THR A 43 8.06 3.12 12.36
CA THR A 43 8.22 4.54 12.69
C THR A 43 9.63 4.89 13.15
N SER A 44 10.47 3.87 13.38
CA SER A 44 11.87 3.98 13.79
C SER A 44 12.68 2.78 13.25
N SER A 45 14.01 2.87 13.30
CA SER A 45 14.91 1.78 12.89
C SER A 45 14.75 0.49 13.70
N ASP A 46 14.17 0.58 14.91
CA ASP A 46 14.01 -0.55 15.82
C ASP A 46 12.71 -1.32 15.59
N ASP A 47 11.84 -0.82 14.71
CA ASP A 47 10.48 -1.33 14.51
C ASP A 47 10.39 -2.54 13.56
N TYR A 48 11.50 -3.03 13.01
CA TYR A 48 11.49 -4.11 12.02
C TYR A 48 10.75 -5.37 12.51
N VAL A 49 10.89 -5.70 13.80
CA VAL A 49 10.22 -6.87 14.41
C VAL A 49 8.71 -6.70 14.37
N LYS A 50 8.21 -5.46 14.48
CA LYS A 50 6.76 -5.17 14.53
C LYS A 50 6.06 -5.65 13.27
N ILE A 51 6.67 -5.50 12.08
CA ILE A 51 6.11 -6.04 10.84
C ILE A 51 5.97 -7.56 10.96
N ARG A 52 7.06 -8.28 11.23
CA ARG A 52 7.07 -9.75 11.23
C ARG A 52 6.16 -10.34 12.32
N SER A 53 6.00 -9.67 13.46
CA SER A 53 5.11 -10.11 14.54
C SER A 53 3.66 -9.63 14.40
N SER A 54 3.35 -8.80 13.40
CA SER A 54 1.99 -8.26 13.21
C SER A 54 0.99 -9.34 12.83
N LYS A 55 -0.29 -9.12 13.15
CA LYS A 55 -1.37 -10.05 12.78
C LYS A 55 -1.54 -10.10 11.26
N GLU A 56 -1.26 -8.99 10.60
CA GLU A 56 -1.28 -8.81 9.16
C GLU A 56 -0.22 -9.68 8.49
N TRP A 57 1.01 -9.66 8.99
CA TRP A 57 2.09 -10.49 8.48
C TRP A 57 1.87 -11.98 8.73
N GLN A 58 1.27 -12.33 9.87
CA GLN A 58 0.99 -13.72 10.24
C GLN A 58 -0.29 -14.29 9.60
N SER A 59 -1.02 -13.48 8.83
CA SER A 59 -2.22 -13.94 8.12
C SER A 59 -1.89 -14.65 6.81
N ASP A 60 -2.82 -15.49 6.35
CA ASP A 60 -2.73 -16.19 5.06
C ASP A 60 -3.98 -15.84 4.20
N PRO A 61 -3.82 -15.13 3.08
CA PRO A 61 -2.57 -14.57 2.56
C PRO A 61 -2.05 -13.41 3.44
N VAL A 62 -0.74 -13.17 3.36
CA VAL A 62 -0.05 -12.07 4.06
C VAL A 62 -0.68 -10.73 3.67
N LYS A 63 -1.05 -9.92 4.67
CA LYS A 63 -1.60 -8.57 4.48
C LYS A 63 -0.49 -7.52 4.48
N GLY A 64 0.31 -7.52 3.42
CA GLY A 64 1.25 -6.43 3.11
C GLY A 64 0.69 -5.51 2.02
N ASN A 65 1.27 -4.31 1.88
CA ASN A 65 0.93 -3.37 0.80
C ASN A 65 -0.56 -2.95 0.80
N PRO A 66 -1.04 -2.27 1.86
CA PRO A 66 -2.39 -1.73 1.86
C PRO A 66 -2.55 -0.70 0.73
N VAL A 67 -3.75 -0.65 0.14
CA VAL A 67 -4.08 0.32 -0.92
C VAL A 67 -5.24 1.23 -0.50
N ALA A 68 -5.25 2.45 -1.03
CA ALA A 68 -6.32 3.42 -0.87
C ALA A 68 -7.35 3.26 -2.00
N GLY A 69 -8.54 2.73 -1.70
CA GLY A 69 -9.57 2.48 -2.70
C GLY A 69 -10.57 1.39 -2.31
N PRO A 70 -11.43 0.96 -3.25
CA PRO A 70 -11.44 1.36 -4.66
C PRO A 70 -12.06 2.74 -4.92
N VAL A 71 -11.62 3.37 -6.01
CA VAL A 71 -12.25 4.57 -6.61
C VAL A 71 -13.06 4.09 -7.82
N PHE A 72 -14.34 4.44 -7.88
CA PHE A 72 -15.18 4.19 -9.05
C PHE A 72 -15.14 5.38 -10.00
N VAL A 73 -14.93 5.13 -11.29
CA VAL A 73 -14.91 6.19 -12.32
C VAL A 73 -16.17 6.09 -13.15
N GLU A 74 -16.99 7.13 -13.11
CA GLU A 74 -18.27 7.16 -13.81
C GLU A 74 -18.07 7.07 -15.34
N GLY A 75 -18.85 6.18 -15.97
CA GLY A 75 -18.79 5.96 -17.41
C GLY A 75 -17.61 5.11 -17.90
N ALA A 76 -16.72 4.62 -17.02
CA ALA A 76 -15.70 3.66 -17.41
C ALA A 76 -16.28 2.26 -17.59
N GLU A 77 -16.02 1.63 -18.73
CA GLU A 77 -16.53 0.30 -19.08
C GLU A 77 -15.41 -0.73 -19.27
N LYS A 78 -15.79 -2.02 -19.29
CA LYS A 78 -14.85 -3.11 -19.51
C LYS A 78 -14.25 -3.02 -20.91
N GLY A 79 -12.93 -2.88 -20.98
CA GLY A 79 -12.18 -2.77 -22.24
C GLY A 79 -11.63 -1.38 -22.47
N ASP A 80 -12.10 -0.38 -21.71
CA ASP A 80 -11.57 0.97 -21.76
C ASP A 80 -10.17 1.07 -21.15
N LEU A 81 -9.43 2.08 -21.59
CA LEU A 81 -8.19 2.52 -20.96
C LEU A 81 -8.52 3.58 -19.90
N LEU A 82 -8.00 3.38 -18.69
CA LEU A 82 -8.01 4.43 -17.67
C LEU A 82 -6.71 5.23 -17.73
N GLU A 83 -6.78 6.48 -18.17
CA GLU A 83 -5.68 7.43 -18.05
C GLU A 83 -5.72 8.11 -16.68
N ILE A 84 -4.62 8.04 -15.94
CA ILE A 84 -4.48 8.71 -14.64
C ILE A 84 -3.29 9.67 -14.72
N THR A 85 -3.56 10.95 -14.47
CA THR A 85 -2.52 11.95 -14.27
C THR A 85 -2.22 12.09 -12.78
N ILE A 86 -0.95 11.92 -12.40
CA ILE A 86 -0.50 12.19 -11.02
C ILE A 86 -0.13 13.66 -10.92
N GLU A 87 -1.00 14.47 -10.31
CA GLU A 87 -0.80 15.91 -10.15
C GLU A 87 0.29 16.23 -9.13
N SER A 88 0.30 15.52 -8.00
CA SER A 88 1.29 15.68 -6.94
C SER A 88 1.40 14.42 -6.08
N ILE A 89 2.54 14.29 -5.39
CA ILE A 89 2.77 13.28 -4.34
C ILE A 89 3.39 14.02 -3.16
N GLU A 90 2.78 13.87 -1.99
CA GLU A 90 3.30 14.43 -0.73
C GLU A 90 3.75 13.28 0.18
N PRO A 91 5.07 12.99 0.26
CA PRO A 91 5.58 12.02 1.19
C PRO A 91 5.58 12.56 2.62
N VAL A 92 5.60 11.66 3.61
CA VAL A 92 5.88 12.03 5.00
C VAL A 92 7.38 12.28 5.19
N GLU A 93 7.77 12.72 6.39
CA GLU A 93 9.14 13.16 6.71
C GLU A 93 10.20 12.05 6.65
N TYR A 94 9.79 10.78 6.59
CA TYR A 94 10.69 9.64 6.58
C TYR A 94 10.19 8.52 5.67
N GLY A 95 11.10 7.63 5.33
CA GLY A 95 10.81 6.33 4.73
C GLY A 95 11.71 5.28 5.36
N TRP A 96 11.48 4.01 5.03
CA TRP A 96 12.29 2.91 5.55
C TRP A 96 12.68 1.94 4.43
N THR A 97 13.79 1.25 4.65
CA THR A 97 14.26 0.12 3.83
C THR A 97 14.53 -1.03 4.78
N MET A 98 14.19 -2.24 4.38
CA MET A 98 14.38 -3.43 5.20
C MET A 98 15.19 -4.48 4.44
N PHE A 99 16.16 -5.03 5.16
CA PHE A 99 16.79 -6.30 4.83
C PHE A 99 16.30 -7.31 5.85
N ALA A 100 15.77 -8.43 5.39
CA ALA A 100 15.30 -9.47 6.29
C ALA A 100 15.85 -10.81 5.82
N HIS A 101 16.17 -11.67 6.78
CA HIS A 101 16.35 -13.09 6.50
C HIS A 101 15.13 -13.58 5.72
N ASP A 102 15.34 -14.40 4.68
CA ASP A 102 14.35 -14.96 3.76
C ASP A 102 13.70 -14.02 2.72
N ILE A 103 14.01 -12.71 2.70
CA ILE A 103 13.42 -11.76 1.73
C ILE A 103 14.47 -11.21 0.77
N GLY A 104 14.12 -11.20 -0.52
CA GLY A 104 14.86 -10.52 -1.56
C GLY A 104 16.19 -11.20 -1.94
N PRO A 105 16.99 -10.56 -2.81
CA PRO A 105 18.19 -11.17 -3.38
C PRO A 105 19.28 -11.56 -2.36
N LEU A 106 19.26 -10.95 -1.16
CA LEU A 106 20.23 -11.18 -0.09
C LEU A 106 19.61 -11.88 1.12
N GLY A 107 18.43 -12.51 0.96
CA GLY A 107 17.70 -13.13 2.06
C GLY A 107 18.46 -14.23 2.80
N ASP A 108 19.52 -14.79 2.19
CA ASP A 108 20.36 -15.82 2.80
C ASP A 108 21.78 -15.36 3.14
N SER A 109 22.07 -14.05 3.01
CA SER A 109 23.38 -13.46 3.29
C SER A 109 23.91 -13.73 4.70
N ILE A 110 23.02 -13.93 5.67
CA ILE A 110 23.36 -14.31 7.05
C ILE A 110 24.18 -15.60 7.10
N LYS A 111 24.01 -16.53 6.15
CA LYS A 111 24.81 -17.77 6.05
C LYS A 111 26.30 -17.49 5.86
N TRP A 112 26.65 -16.31 5.36
CA TRP A 112 28.01 -15.92 4.98
C TRP A 112 28.60 -14.83 5.88
N LYS A 113 27.98 -14.55 7.04
CA LYS A 113 28.39 -13.45 7.94
C LYS A 113 29.83 -13.55 8.49
N ASP A 114 30.39 -14.75 8.48
CA ASP A 114 31.70 -15.09 9.06
C ASP A 114 32.80 -15.30 8.00
N LEU A 115 32.47 -15.13 6.70
CA LEU A 115 33.45 -15.02 5.61
C LEU A 115 33.98 -13.60 5.50
#